data_AF-A0A6J7JJU1-F1
#
_entry.id   AF-A0A6J7JJU1-F1
#
_cell.length_a   1.000
_cell.length_b   1.000
_cell.length_c   1.000
_cell.angle_alpha   90.00
_cell.angle_beta   90.00
_cell.angle_gamma   90.00
#
_symmetry.space_group_name_H-M   'P 1'
#
loop_
_entity.id
_entity.type
_entity.pdbx_description
1 polymer ?
#
loop_
_entity_poly.entity_id
_entity_poly.type
_entity_poly.pdbx_seq_one_letter_code
_entity_poly.pdbx_strand_id
1 'polypeptide(L)'
;MAPVFERVRYMHGRIGTSGCIQVDIGDGHSGGQPHVDHFRAMWIRACAGFIAGAANDAVPPPNLELGFAPELLPNEFGYAIKAPNAEGVLDELGDRWQQALVLTEIAQGCFDAAGPGIP
;
A
#
# COMPACT_ATOMS: atom_id res chain seq x y z
N MET A 1 0.09 11.24 14.37
CA MET A 1 -0.02 11.15 12.90
C MET A 1 -1.21 11.91 12.31
N ALA A 2 -2.17 12.42 13.10
CA ALA A 2 -3.41 13.02 12.59
C ALA A 2 -3.28 14.02 11.43
N PRO A 3 -2.39 15.05 11.45
CA PRO A 3 -2.33 15.98 10.32
C PRO A 3 -1.76 15.35 9.05
N VAL A 4 -1.13 14.17 9.10
CA VAL A 4 -0.58 13.51 7.90
C VAL A 4 -1.69 12.84 7.10
N PHE A 5 -2.59 12.09 7.75
CA PHE A 5 -3.64 11.35 7.05
C PHE A 5 -4.68 12.25 6.39
N GLU A 6 -5.00 13.40 7.00
CA GLU A 6 -5.95 14.39 6.46
C GLU A 6 -5.46 15.06 5.15
N ARG A 7 -4.14 15.05 4.91
CA ARG A 7 -3.50 15.75 3.77
C ARG A 7 -3.02 14.81 2.68
N VAL A 8 -3.30 13.50 2.76
CA VAL A 8 -2.90 12.56 1.72
C VAL A 8 -3.66 12.89 0.43
N ARG A 9 -2.92 13.02 -0.68
CA ARG A 9 -3.44 13.21 -2.06
C ARG A 9 -2.85 12.23 -3.07
N TYR A 10 -1.95 11.38 -2.59
CA TYR A 10 -1.30 10.34 -3.38
C TYR A 10 -0.67 9.33 -2.43
N MET A 11 -0.64 8.06 -2.81
CA MET A 11 -0.08 6.98 -2.00
C MET A 11 0.98 6.20 -2.77
N HIS A 12 2.16 6.05 -2.16
CA HIS A 12 3.14 5.04 -2.58
C HIS A 12 2.86 3.78 -1.78
N GLY A 13 2.47 2.72 -2.48
CA GLY A 13 2.03 1.46 -1.92
C GLY A 13 3.18 0.49 -1.71
N ARG A 14 3.50 0.23 -0.43
CA ARG A 14 4.34 -0.88 0.00
C ARG A 14 3.90 -1.35 1.38
N ILE A 15 4.02 -2.65 1.62
CA ILE A 15 3.82 -3.24 2.94
C ILE A 15 5.13 -3.91 3.34
N GLY A 16 5.64 -3.51 4.49
CA GLY A 16 6.90 -3.99 5.05
C GLY A 16 6.73 -4.54 6.45
N THR A 17 7.85 -4.99 7.02
CA THR A 17 7.99 -5.39 8.43
C THR A 17 9.00 -4.49 9.12
N SER A 18 9.27 -4.71 10.42
CA SER A 18 10.29 -3.94 11.14
C SER A 18 11.71 -4.10 10.58
N GLY A 19 11.97 -5.16 9.80
CA GLY A 19 13.30 -5.45 9.24
C GLY A 19 13.40 -5.23 7.72
N CYS A 20 12.29 -5.04 7.02
CA CYS A 20 12.26 -5.02 5.56
C CYS A 20 11.24 -4.02 5.03
N ILE A 21 11.67 -3.18 4.08
CA ILE A 21 10.87 -2.09 3.49
C ILE A 21 9.68 -2.65 2.69
N GLN A 22 9.86 -3.81 2.05
CA GLN A 22 8.83 -4.52 1.31
C GLN A 22 9.00 -6.03 1.51
N VAL A 23 7.89 -6.72 1.77
CA VAL A 23 7.84 -8.17 1.89
C VAL A 23 6.77 -8.74 0.97
N ASP A 24 6.92 -10.01 0.59
CA ASP A 24 5.84 -10.76 -0.04
C ASP A 24 4.75 -11.03 1.02
N ILE A 25 3.53 -10.59 0.76
CA ILE A 25 2.38 -10.74 1.66
C ILE A 25 1.39 -11.82 1.18
N GLY A 26 1.82 -12.67 0.25
CA GLY A 26 1.00 -13.69 -0.38
C GLY A 26 -0.14 -13.07 -1.19
N ASP A 27 -1.36 -13.52 -0.93
CA ASP A 27 -2.60 -13.01 -1.52
C ASP A 27 -3.16 -11.79 -0.76
N GLY A 28 -2.41 -11.27 0.20
CA GLY A 28 -2.82 -10.14 1.03
C GLY A 28 -3.78 -10.51 2.16
N HIS A 29 -4.20 -11.76 2.35
CA HIS A 29 -5.02 -12.11 3.52
C HIS A 29 -4.23 -11.91 4.81
N SER A 30 -4.86 -11.26 5.79
CA SER A 30 -4.20 -10.95 7.07
C SER A 30 -4.18 -12.10 8.06
N GLY A 31 -4.76 -13.26 7.73
CA GLY A 31 -4.77 -14.46 8.56
C GLY A 31 -3.35 -14.95 8.87
N GLY A 32 -2.73 -14.38 9.92
CA GLY A 32 -1.34 -14.64 10.32
C GLY A 32 -0.34 -13.52 10.01
N GLN A 33 -0.76 -12.37 9.46
CA GLN A 33 0.13 -11.28 9.03
C GLN A 33 -0.24 -9.92 9.66
N PRO A 34 0.08 -9.66 10.95
CA PRO A 34 -0.36 -8.45 11.66
C PRO A 34 0.11 -7.12 11.04
N HIS A 35 1.24 -7.15 10.34
CA HIS A 35 1.77 -5.98 9.64
C HIS A 35 0.83 -5.54 8.51
N VAL A 36 0.22 -6.46 7.77
CA VAL A 36 -0.76 -6.15 6.73
C VAL A 36 -1.96 -5.39 7.31
N ASP A 37 -2.50 -5.84 8.46
CA ASP A 37 -3.61 -5.16 9.13
C ASP A 37 -3.24 -3.76 9.62
N HIS A 38 -2.02 -3.58 10.13
CA HIS A 38 -1.55 -2.24 10.51
C HIS A 38 -1.50 -1.30 9.30
N PHE A 39 -0.97 -1.76 8.16
CA PHE A 39 -0.94 -0.97 6.94
C PHE A 39 -2.36 -0.65 6.44
N ARG A 40 -3.27 -1.63 6.41
CA ARG A 40 -4.70 -1.39 6.10
C ARG A 40 -5.30 -0.31 6.99
N ALA A 41 -5.10 -0.40 8.30
CA ALA A 41 -5.64 0.59 9.24
C ALA A 41 -5.10 2.01 8.97
N MET A 42 -3.83 2.15 8.58
CA MET A 42 -3.26 3.44 8.19
C MET A 42 -3.82 3.92 6.84
N TRP A 43 -3.94 3.03 5.86
CA TRP A 43 -4.42 3.35 4.52
C TRP A 43 -5.89 3.75 4.54
N ILE A 44 -6.74 3.06 5.31
CA ILE A 44 -8.15 3.45 5.53
C ILE A 44 -8.22 4.88 6.10
N ARG A 45 -7.38 5.22 7.08
CA ARG A 45 -7.34 6.58 7.65
C ARG A 45 -6.88 7.63 6.64
N ALA A 46 -5.91 7.29 5.79
CA ALA A 46 -5.46 8.17 4.71
C ALA A 46 -6.57 8.39 3.67
N CYS A 47 -7.25 7.32 3.24
CA CYS A 47 -8.39 7.40 2.33
C CYS A 47 -9.54 8.21 2.94
N ALA A 48 -9.87 8.01 4.22
CA ALA A 48 -10.90 8.78 4.90
C ALA A 48 -10.57 10.28 4.95
N GLY A 49 -9.30 10.62 5.26
CA GLY A 49 -8.82 12.00 5.23
C GLY A 49 -8.89 12.62 3.83
N PHE A 50 -8.53 11.87 2.79
CA PHE A 50 -8.70 12.28 1.40
C PHE A 50 -10.17 12.52 1.05
N ILE A 51 -11.05 11.55 1.31
CA ILE A 51 -12.49 11.63 1.01
C ILE A 51 -13.13 12.86 1.66
N ALA A 52 -12.81 13.12 2.93
CA ALA A 52 -13.35 14.27 3.67
C ALA A 52 -12.82 15.63 3.16
N GLY A 53 -11.64 15.65 2.54
CA GLY A 53 -10.93 16.89 2.19
C GLY A 53 -10.86 17.23 0.70
N ALA A 54 -11.03 16.25 -0.19
CA ALA A 54 -10.73 16.39 -1.62
C ALA A 54 -11.55 17.48 -2.32
N ALA A 55 -12.80 17.70 -1.90
CA ALA A 55 -13.64 18.77 -2.44
C ALA A 55 -13.12 20.19 -2.14
N ASN A 56 -12.27 20.33 -1.11
CA ASN A 56 -11.68 21.61 -0.71
C ASN A 56 -10.30 21.87 -1.35
N ASP A 57 -9.81 20.95 -2.18
CA ASP A 57 -8.53 21.15 -2.86
C ASP A 57 -8.61 22.27 -3.89
N ALA A 58 -7.48 22.94 -4.14
CA ALA A 58 -7.39 23.98 -5.17
C ALA A 58 -7.78 23.46 -6.57
N VAL A 59 -7.52 22.18 -6.82
CA VAL A 59 -7.98 21.44 -8.00
C VAL A 59 -8.52 20.09 -7.52
N PRO A 60 -9.83 19.96 -7.31
CA PRO A 60 -10.43 18.69 -6.89
C PRO A 60 -10.23 17.60 -7.96
N PRO A 61 -9.99 16.34 -7.56
CA PRO A 61 -9.86 15.24 -8.50
C PRO A 61 -11.22 14.95 -9.17
N PRO A 62 -11.23 14.62 -10.48
CA PRO A 62 -12.44 14.11 -11.11
C PRO A 62 -12.83 12.79 -10.44
N ASN A 63 -14.13 12.60 -10.19
CA ASN A 63 -14.72 11.38 -9.63
C ASN A 63 -14.17 10.89 -8.26
N LEU A 64 -13.54 11.78 -7.47
CA LEU A 64 -12.98 11.42 -6.15
C LEU A 64 -11.92 10.31 -6.23
N GLU A 65 -11.06 10.36 -7.25
CA GLU A 65 -10.02 9.35 -7.46
C GLU A 65 -8.73 9.68 -6.68
N LEU A 66 -8.19 8.72 -5.94
CA LEU A 66 -6.90 8.82 -5.23
C LEU A 66 -5.81 8.04 -5.98
N GLY A 67 -4.75 8.71 -6.38
CA GLY A 67 -3.62 8.05 -7.04
C GLY A 67 -2.86 7.10 -6.10
N PHE A 68 -2.59 5.88 -6.58
CA PHE A 68 -1.84 4.85 -5.87
C PHE A 68 -0.76 4.27 -6.78
N ALA A 69 0.50 4.26 -6.33
CA ALA A 69 1.61 3.64 -7.02
C ALA A 69 2.21 2.51 -6.19
N PRO A 70 1.98 1.22 -6.52
CA PRO A 70 2.75 0.14 -5.93
C PRO A 70 4.22 0.31 -6.34
N GLU A 71 5.10 0.51 -5.36
CA GLU A 71 6.46 0.96 -5.62
C GLU A 71 7.36 -0.22 -6.06
N LEU A 72 7.72 -0.25 -7.34
CA LEU A 72 8.58 -1.28 -7.94
C LEU A 72 9.97 -0.73 -8.28
N LEU A 73 10.68 -0.22 -7.28
CA LEU A 73 12.04 0.26 -7.48
C LEU A 73 13.01 -0.87 -7.87
N PRO A 74 14.11 -0.58 -8.58
CA PRO A 74 15.05 -1.61 -9.04
C PRO A 74 15.64 -2.40 -7.87
N ASN A 75 15.76 -3.72 -8.02
CA ASN A 75 16.21 -4.60 -6.93
C ASN A 75 17.68 -4.40 -6.57
N GLU A 76 18.46 -3.82 -7.48
CA GLU A 76 19.89 -3.55 -7.38
C GLU A 76 20.19 -2.52 -6.29
N PHE A 77 19.18 -1.73 -5.90
CA PHE A 77 19.25 -0.74 -4.83
C PHE A 77 18.72 -1.26 -3.48
N GLY A 78 18.58 -2.58 -3.31
CA GLY A 78 18.16 -3.19 -2.05
C GLY A 78 16.65 -3.13 -1.78
N TYR A 79 15.85 -2.92 -2.82
CA TYR A 79 14.38 -2.87 -2.73
C TYR A 79 13.70 -4.24 -2.81
N ALA A 80 14.45 -5.31 -3.06
CA ALA A 80 13.97 -6.68 -2.99
C ALA A 80 14.82 -7.48 -1.99
N ILE A 81 14.15 -8.25 -1.15
CA ILE A 81 14.81 -9.30 -0.36
C ILE A 81 15.24 -10.38 -1.35
N LYS A 82 16.51 -10.77 -1.30
CA LYS A 82 17.04 -11.87 -2.11
C LYS A 82 17.41 -13.06 -1.24
N ALA A 83 17.16 -14.26 -1.73
CA ALA A 83 17.54 -15.51 -1.10
C ALA A 83 18.09 -16.51 -2.14
N PRO A 84 18.94 -17.46 -1.72
CA PRO A 84 19.43 -18.50 -2.63
C PRO A 84 18.28 -19.37 -3.13
N ASN A 85 18.20 -19.56 -4.44
CA ASN A 85 17.32 -20.54 -5.08
C ASN A 85 17.90 -21.98 -4.98
N ALA A 86 17.26 -22.95 -5.64
CA ALA A 86 17.70 -24.36 -5.61
C ALA A 86 19.12 -24.56 -6.19
N GLU A 87 19.55 -23.66 -7.07
CA GLU A 87 20.86 -23.63 -7.72
C GLU A 87 21.90 -22.79 -6.94
N GLY A 88 21.50 -22.18 -5.82
CA GLY A 88 22.35 -21.33 -4.98
C GLY A 88 22.55 -19.90 -5.49
N VAL A 89 21.81 -19.48 -6.52
CA VAL A 89 21.82 -18.11 -7.04
C VAL A 89 20.88 -17.23 -6.21
N LEU A 90 21.29 -16.00 -5.90
CA LEU A 90 20.46 -15.04 -5.18
C LEU A 90 19.37 -14.47 -6.10
N ASP A 91 18.14 -14.93 -5.90
CA ASP A 91 16.94 -14.42 -6.57
C ASP A 91 16.03 -13.67 -5.60
N GLU A 92 15.12 -12.86 -6.14
CA GLU A 92 14.10 -12.20 -5.32
C GLU A 92 13.22 -13.25 -4.62
N LEU A 93 12.97 -13.05 -3.32
CA LEU A 93 12.21 -14.01 -2.50
C LEU A 93 10.71 -14.04 -2.85
N GLY A 94 10.22 -13.10 -3.67
CA GLY A 94 8.84 -13.03 -4.12
C GLY A 94 8.71 -12.31 -5.47
N ASP A 95 7.56 -12.47 -6.12
CA ASP A 95 7.26 -11.80 -7.38
C ASP A 95 6.68 -10.42 -7.10
N ARG A 96 7.51 -9.38 -7.19
CA ARG A 96 7.07 -8.01 -6.91
C ARG A 96 6.03 -7.49 -7.90
N TRP A 97 6.00 -7.98 -9.14
CA TRP A 97 4.95 -7.62 -10.09
C TRP A 97 3.60 -8.17 -9.64
N GLN A 98 3.57 -9.43 -9.22
CA GLN A 98 2.37 -10.02 -8.63
C GLN A 98 1.98 -9.29 -7.34
N GLN A 99 2.94 -8.95 -6.48
CA GLN A 99 2.67 -8.19 -5.26
C GLN A 99 2.12 -6.78 -5.54
N ALA A 100 2.50 -6.13 -6.65
CA ALA A 100 1.93 -4.85 -7.04
C ALA A 100 0.41 -4.92 -7.32
N LEU A 101 -0.05 -6.04 -7.91
CA LEU A 101 -1.47 -6.29 -8.13
C LEU A 101 -2.20 -6.46 -6.80
N VAL A 102 -1.66 -7.29 -5.90
CA VAL A 102 -2.20 -7.53 -4.55
C VAL A 102 -2.29 -6.22 -3.75
N LEU A 103 -1.25 -5.38 -3.78
CA LEU A 103 -1.24 -4.09 -3.08
C LEU A 103 -2.30 -3.12 -3.64
N THR A 104 -2.54 -3.16 -4.95
CA THR A 104 -3.57 -2.34 -5.61
C THR A 104 -4.97 -2.78 -5.18
N GLU A 105 -5.22 -4.09 -5.11
CA GLU A 105 -6.48 -4.64 -4.60
C GLU A 105 -6.71 -4.27 -3.13
N ILE A 106 -5.68 -4.36 -2.29
CA ILE A 106 -5.76 -3.94 -0.88
C ILE A 106 -6.06 -2.44 -0.78
N ALA A 107 -5.40 -1.60 -1.57
CA ALA A 107 -5.61 -0.16 -1.57
C ALA A 107 -7.04 0.21 -1.98
N GLN A 108 -7.57 -0.44 -3.02
CA GLN A 108 -8.97 -0.29 -3.42
C GLN A 108 -9.91 -0.68 -2.28
N GLY A 109 -9.70 -1.85 -1.67
CA GLY A 109 -10.51 -2.29 -0.53
C GLY A 109 -10.43 -1.33 0.68
N CYS A 110 -9.28 -0.70 0.91
CA CYS A 110 -9.14 0.33 1.96
C CYS A 110 -9.89 1.62 1.62
N PHE A 111 -9.89 2.02 0.35
CA PHE A 111 -10.64 3.18 -0.12
C PHE A 111 -12.15 2.96 0.01
N ASP A 112 -12.64 1.79 -0.42
CA ASP A 112 -14.05 1.40 -0.31
C ASP A 112 -14.49 1.31 1.17
N ALA A 113 -13.64 0.74 2.03
CA ALA A 113 -13.91 0.63 3.47
C ALA A 113 -13.84 1.98 4.19
N ALA A 114 -13.08 2.94 3.68
CA ALA A 114 -13.07 4.29 4.22
C ALA A 114 -14.42 4.96 4.02
N GLY A 115 -15.01 4.79 2.82
CA GLY A 115 -16.35 5.22 2.43
C GLY A 115 -16.67 6.71 2.70
N PRO A 116 -17.79 7.23 2.17
CA PRO A 116 -18.40 8.39 2.80
C PRO A 116 -18.98 7.88 4.13
N GLY A 117 -18.50 8.36 5.28
CA GLY A 117 -19.18 8.09 6.53
C GLY A 117 -20.65 8.50 6.42
N ILE A 118 -21.58 7.55 6.60
CA ILE A 118 -22.98 7.85 6.93
C ILE A 118 -22.96 8.31 8.39
N PRO A 119 -23.46 9.51 8.72
CA PRO A 119 -24.80 10.01 8.39
C PRO A 119 -24.87 11.11 7.33
#